data_AF-A0A022PV55-F1
#
_entry.id   AF-A0A022PV55-F1
#
_cell.length_a   1.000
_cell.length_b   1.000
_cell.length_c   1.000
_cell.angle_alpha   90.00
_cell.angle_beta   90.00
_cell.angle_gamma   90.00
#
_symmetry.space_group_name_H-M   'P 1'
#
loop_
_entity.id
_entity.type
_entity.pdbx_description
1 polymer ?
#
loop_
_entity_poly.entity_id
_entity_poly.type
_entity_poly.pdbx_seq_one_letter_code
_entity_poly.pdbx_strand_id
1 'polypeptide(L)'
;MVKNNLSIFLVTLLAVALCSSNGNPTMRGRKYNEGWCVPDTGASEHDMQAFLDYGCSQYNCAEILPGGSCFEPDLLMAHTAWLLDFTWDLHFSMRTAN
;
A
#
# COMPACT_ATOMS: atom_id res chain seq x y z
N MET A 1 6.00 48.61 -25.49
CA MET A 1 7.24 48.55 -24.67
C MET A 1 6.85 48.49 -23.20
N VAL A 2 7.25 47.41 -22.52
CA VAL A 2 7.29 47.15 -21.05
C VAL A 2 6.03 47.45 -20.21
N LYS A 3 4.87 46.85 -20.51
CA LYS A 3 3.73 46.76 -19.55
C LYS A 3 3.24 45.34 -19.28
N ASN A 4 3.86 44.34 -19.88
CA ASN A 4 3.44 42.95 -19.77
C ASN A 4 4.41 42.07 -18.98
N ASN A 5 5.54 42.61 -18.50
CA ASN A 5 6.53 41.84 -17.75
C ASN A 5 6.18 41.78 -16.27
N LEU A 6 5.68 42.87 -15.68
CA LEU A 6 5.34 42.92 -14.26
C LEU A 6 4.18 41.97 -13.91
N SER A 7 3.15 41.89 -14.76
CA SER A 7 2.06 40.91 -14.58
C SER A 7 2.57 39.47 -14.69
N ILE A 8 3.47 39.18 -15.64
CA ILE A 8 4.04 37.85 -15.80
C ILE A 8 4.87 37.47 -14.57
N PHE A 9 5.71 38.37 -14.05
CA PHE A 9 6.49 38.13 -12.83
C PHE A 9 5.61 37.90 -11.60
N LEU A 10 4.50 38.63 -11.47
CA LEU A 10 3.56 38.44 -10.36
C LEU A 10 2.84 37.09 -10.45
N VAL A 11 2.44 36.69 -11.66
CA VAL A 11 1.78 35.39 -11.90
C VAL A 11 2.75 34.22 -11.67
N THR A 12 4.02 34.33 -12.07
CA THR A 12 5.02 33.28 -11.82
C THR A 12 5.38 33.17 -10.34
N LEU A 13 5.48 34.28 -9.61
CA LEU A 13 5.71 34.27 -8.16
C LEU A 13 4.56 33.61 -7.39
N LEU A 14 3.31 33.91 -7.76
CA LEU A 14 2.12 33.28 -7.17
C LEU A 14 2.07 31.77 -7.47
N ALA A 15 2.42 31.36 -8.70
CA ALA A 15 2.45 29.95 -9.07
C ALA A 15 3.52 29.16 -8.31
N VAL A 16 4.71 29.72 -8.11
CA VAL A 16 5.78 29.07 -7.31
C VAL A 16 5.39 28.95 -5.84
N ALA A 17 4.69 29.95 -5.29
CA ALA A 17 4.17 29.90 -3.92
C ALA A 17 3.07 28.83 -3.73
N LEU A 18 2.21 28.62 -4.74
CA LEU A 18 1.17 27.59 -4.72
C LEU A 18 1.73 26.17 -4.98
N CYS A 19 2.78 26.04 -5.79
CA CYS A 19 3.42 24.74 -6.07
C CYS A 19 4.46 24.32 -5.01
N SER A 20 4.94 25.25 -4.18
CA SER A 20 5.82 24.93 -3.05
C SER A 20 5.01 24.48 -1.85
N SER A 21 4.29 23.37 -2.00
CA SER A 21 3.99 22.56 -0.83
C SER A 21 5.34 22.08 -0.28
N ASN A 22 5.73 22.64 0.86
CA ASN A 22 6.77 22.07 1.71
C ASN A 22 6.24 20.72 2.22
N GLY A 23 6.24 19.72 1.34
CA GLY A 23 6.11 18.34 1.74
C GLY A 23 7.28 18.07 2.68
N ASN A 24 6.98 17.85 3.96
CA ASN A 24 7.96 17.38 4.93
C ASN A 24 8.60 16.11 4.34
N PRO A 25 9.91 16.07 4.03
CA PRO A 25 10.53 14.90 3.44
C PRO A 25 10.82 13.83 4.50
N THR A 26 9.90 13.58 5.43
CA THR A 26 9.96 12.40 6.28
C THR A 26 9.17 11.27 5.62
N MET A 27 9.58 10.87 4.41
CA MET A 27 9.38 9.53 3.85
C MET A 27 10.33 9.30 2.65
N ARG A 28 11.49 9.96 2.63
CA ARG A 28 12.55 9.64 1.66
C ARG A 28 13.60 8.79 2.36
N GLY A 29 13.24 7.54 2.67
CA GLY A 29 14.18 6.63 3.33
C GLY A 29 13.59 5.53 4.21
N ARG A 30 12.34 5.10 4.02
CA ARG A 30 12.07 3.70 4.38
C ARG A 30 12.73 2.86 3.31
N LYS A 31 13.95 2.39 3.58
CA LYS A 31 14.33 1.07 3.07
C LYS A 31 13.23 0.14 3.54
N TYR A 32 12.28 -0.18 2.66
CA TYR A 32 11.42 -1.32 2.89
C TYR A 32 12.38 -2.49 2.89
N ASN A 33 12.70 -2.97 4.09
CA ASN A 33 13.38 -4.25 4.21
C ASN A 33 12.48 -5.24 3.48
N GLU A 34 13.05 -6.04 2.58
CA GLU A 34 12.42 -7.27 2.12
C GLU A 34 11.96 -8.01 3.37
N GLY A 35 10.66 -8.08 3.54
CA GLY A 35 10.00 -8.50 4.76
C GLY A 35 8.64 -9.05 4.39
N TRP A 36 8.07 -9.85 5.27
CA TRP A 36 6.79 -10.51 5.10
C TRP A 36 5.84 -9.98 6.18
N CYS A 37 4.55 -9.92 5.87
CA CYS A 37 3.53 -9.47 6.81
C CYS A 37 2.78 -10.66 7.40
N VAL A 38 2.56 -10.64 8.72
CA VAL A 38 1.74 -11.61 9.45
C VAL A 38 0.69 -10.95 10.33
N PRO A 39 -0.39 -11.68 10.68
CA PRO A 39 -1.38 -11.20 11.62
C PRO A 39 -0.73 -10.93 12.99
N ASP A 40 -1.20 -9.91 13.68
CA ASP A 40 -0.83 -9.70 15.08
C ASP A 40 -1.30 -10.90 15.91
N THR A 41 -0.46 -11.40 16.81
CA THR A 41 -0.82 -12.46 17.76
C THR A 41 -2.02 -12.13 18.65
N GLY A 42 -2.35 -10.84 18.81
CA GLY A 42 -3.54 -10.37 19.52
C GLY A 42 -4.74 -10.03 18.62
N ALA A 43 -4.66 -10.27 17.30
CA ALA A 43 -5.77 -10.01 16.39
C ALA A 43 -6.98 -10.88 16.73
N SER A 44 -8.18 -10.29 16.69
CA SER A 44 -9.41 -11.05 16.93
C SER A 44 -9.73 -11.95 15.74
N GLU A 45 -10.36 -13.10 15.99
CA GLU A 45 -10.85 -13.98 14.92
C GLU A 45 -11.80 -13.25 13.97
N HIS A 46 -12.63 -12.35 14.50
CA HIS A 46 -13.53 -11.55 13.71
C HIS A 46 -12.79 -10.64 12.70
N ASP A 47 -11.72 -9.99 13.14
CA ASP A 47 -10.94 -9.11 12.25
C ASP A 47 -10.18 -9.92 11.18
N MET A 48 -9.65 -11.09 11.55
CA MET A 48 -8.99 -12.00 10.62
C MET A 48 -9.96 -12.54 9.56
N GLN A 49 -11.18 -12.93 9.98
CA GLN A 49 -12.22 -13.39 9.07
C GLN A 49 -12.69 -12.26 8.15
N ALA A 50 -12.95 -11.07 8.69
CA ALA A 50 -13.35 -9.91 7.89
C ALA A 50 -12.27 -9.52 6.87
N PHE A 51 -10.99 -9.66 7.22
CA PHE A 51 -9.89 -9.44 6.29
C PHE A 51 -9.86 -10.48 5.16
N LEU A 52 -10.09 -11.76 5.46
CA LEU A 52 -10.20 -12.80 4.44
C LEU A 52 -11.41 -12.57 3.53
N ASP A 53 -12.58 -12.30 4.11
CA ASP A 53 -13.83 -12.08 3.36
C ASP A 53 -13.66 -10.93 2.37
N TYR A 54 -13.05 -9.82 2.81
CA TYR A 54 -12.73 -8.70 1.95
C TYR A 54 -11.63 -9.03 0.94
N GLY A 55 -10.50 -9.56 1.39
CA GLY A 55 -9.35 -9.80 0.51
C GLY A 55 -9.68 -10.80 -0.60
N CYS A 56 -10.44 -11.84 -0.31
CA CYS A 56 -10.87 -12.82 -1.30
C CYS A 56 -12.00 -12.32 -2.21
N SER A 57 -12.67 -11.21 -1.89
CA SER A 57 -13.51 -10.51 -2.86
C SER A 57 -12.70 -9.69 -3.87
N GLN A 58 -11.47 -9.30 -3.51
CA GLN A 58 -10.59 -8.47 -4.33
C GLN A 58 -9.52 -9.27 -5.08
N TYR A 59 -9.08 -10.38 -4.52
CA TYR A 59 -7.95 -11.18 -4.98
C TYR A 59 -8.31 -12.67 -5.09
N ASN A 60 -7.52 -13.43 -5.87
CA ASN A 60 -7.75 -14.87 -6.01
C ASN A 60 -7.17 -15.64 -4.82
N CYS A 61 -8.04 -16.20 -3.98
CA CYS A 61 -7.68 -17.00 -2.82
C CYS A 61 -7.64 -18.52 -3.07
N ALA A 62 -7.61 -18.99 -4.33
CA ALA A 62 -7.67 -20.42 -4.64
C ALA A 62 -6.64 -21.29 -3.90
N GLU A 63 -5.46 -20.75 -3.59
CA GLU A 63 -4.40 -21.48 -2.90
C GLU A 63 -4.70 -21.80 -1.43
N ILE A 64 -5.51 -20.97 -0.76
CA ILE A 64 -5.88 -21.13 0.66
C ILE A 64 -7.29 -21.71 0.84
N LEU A 65 -7.97 -22.07 -0.26
CA LEU A 65 -9.27 -22.75 -0.22
C LEU A 65 -9.08 -24.27 -0.24
N PRO A 66 -10.10 -25.07 0.13
CA PRO A 66 -10.01 -26.52 0.08
C PRO A 66 -9.54 -27.03 -1.29
N GLY A 67 -8.44 -27.79 -1.29
CA GLY A 67 -7.79 -28.30 -2.51
C GLY A 67 -6.69 -27.40 -3.09
N GLY A 68 -6.49 -26.20 -2.54
CA GLY A 68 -5.37 -25.31 -2.85
C GLY A 68 -4.04 -25.78 -2.24
N SER A 69 -2.92 -25.30 -2.77
CA SER A 69 -1.59 -25.76 -2.34
C SER A 69 -1.16 -25.23 -0.96
N CYS A 70 -1.80 -24.15 -0.49
CA CYS A 70 -1.56 -23.49 0.79
C CYS A 70 -2.77 -23.60 1.74
N PHE A 71 -3.65 -24.58 1.53
CA PHE A 71 -4.81 -24.80 2.39
C PHE A 71 -4.40 -25.30 3.78
N GLU A 72 -3.44 -26.22 3.85
CA GLU A 72 -2.99 -26.81 5.12
C GLU A 72 -1.81 -26.02 5.71
N PRO A 73 -1.82 -25.68 7.01
CA PRO A 73 -2.87 -26.01 7.99
C PRO A 73 -4.15 -25.19 7.80
N ASP A 74 -5.31 -25.85 7.94
CA ASP A 74 -6.64 -25.21 7.90
C ASP A 74 -6.89 -24.40 9.18
N LEU A 75 -6.19 -23.26 9.29
CA LEU A 75 -6.23 -22.34 10.41
C LEU A 75 -6.47 -20.93 9.89
N LEU A 76 -7.44 -20.24 10.51
CA LEU A 76 -7.78 -18.85 10.18
C LEU A 76 -6.53 -17.95 10.13
N MET A 77 -5.67 -18.03 11.14
CA MET A 77 -4.42 -17.27 11.22
C MET A 77 -3.46 -17.58 10.06
N ALA A 78 -3.38 -18.84 9.62
CA ALA A 78 -2.48 -19.25 8.54
C ALA A 78 -2.96 -18.70 7.18
N HIS A 79 -4.27 -18.79 6.91
CA HIS A 79 -4.86 -18.22 5.70
C HIS A 79 -4.77 -16.69 5.68
N THR A 80 -5.01 -16.02 6.81
CA THR A 80 -4.83 -14.57 6.94
C THR A 80 -3.37 -14.16 6.72
N ALA A 81 -2.41 -14.91 7.25
CA ALA A 81 -0.98 -14.67 7.04
C ALA A 81 -0.59 -14.77 5.56
N TRP A 82 -1.08 -15.79 4.86
CA TRP A 82 -0.85 -15.94 3.43
C TRP A 82 -1.38 -14.74 2.64
N LEU A 83 -2.59 -14.27 2.92
CA LEU A 83 -3.17 -13.13 2.22
C LEU A 83 -2.44 -11.81 2.54
N LEU A 84 -1.95 -11.63 3.77
CA LEU A 84 -1.12 -10.48 4.15
C LEU A 84 0.21 -10.46 3.38
N ASP A 85 0.87 -11.61 3.26
CA ASP A 85 2.12 -11.75 2.50
C ASP A 85 1.87 -11.51 1.01
N PHE A 86 0.84 -12.13 0.44
CA PHE A 86 0.44 -11.94 -0.95
C PHE A 86 0.15 -10.46 -1.28
N THR A 87 -0.64 -9.78 -0.43
CA THR A 87 -0.98 -8.36 -0.66
C THR A 87 0.21 -7.43 -0.46
N TRP A 88 1.15 -7.81 0.41
CA TRP A 88 2.41 -7.10 0.58
C TRP A 88 3.28 -7.19 -0.68
N ASP A 89 3.44 -8.38 -1.24
CA ASP A 89 4.21 -8.62 -2.47
C ASP A 89 3.63 -7.84 -3.66
N LEU A 90 2.31 -7.75 -3.76
CA LEU A 90 1.65 -6.93 -4.78
C LEU A 90 1.97 -5.44 -4.61
N HIS A 91 1.87 -4.90 -3.39
CA HIS A 91 2.19 -3.49 -3.12
C HIS A 91 3.68 -3.17 -3.26
N PHE A 92 4.55 -4.13 -3.02
CA PHE A 92 5.99 -3.97 -3.29
C PHE A 92 6.27 -3.98 -4.79
N SER A 93 5.73 -4.97 -5.52
CA SER A 93 5.90 -5.10 -6.97
C SER A 93 5.37 -3.89 -7.74
N MET A 94 4.29 -3.26 -7.29
CA MET A 94 3.78 -2.00 -7.88
C MET A 94 4.67 -0.79 -7.60
N ARG A 95 5.46 -0.78 -6.52
CA ARG A 95 6.38 0.32 -6.18
C ARG A 95 7.74 0.20 -6.85
N THR A 96 8.15 -1.00 -7.26
CA THR A 96 9.36 -1.24 -8.05
C THR A 96 9.14 -1.08 -9.56
N ALA A 97 7.89 -0.98 -10.01
CA ALA A 97 7.51 -0.85 -11.41
C ALA A 97 7.49 0.61 -11.95
N ASN A 98 8.14 1.56 -11.25
CA ASN A 98 8.25 2.97 -11.68
C ASN A 98 9.71 3.45 -11.63
#